data_AF-A0A6N3JV14-F1
#
_entry.id   AF-A0A6N3JV14-F1
#
_cell.length_a   1.000
_cell.length_b   1.000
_cell.length_c   1.000
_cell.angle_alpha   90.00
_cell.angle_beta   90.00
_cell.angle_gamma   90.00
#
_symmetry.space_group_name_H-M   'P 1'
#
loop_
_entity.id
_entity.type
_entity.pdbx_description
1 polymer ?
#
loop_
_entity_poly.entity_id
_entity_poly.type
_entity_poly.pdbx_seq_one_letter_code
_entity_poly.pdbx_strand_id
1 'polypeptide(L)'
;MSQLREAGWLYGPADPWLPLALVRLFEHRDGSGRWEIRLNSPAADVSQVAVFDGEEQARVELARIYADGEQDGTWRVRQPDAY
;
A
#
# COMPACT_ATOMS: atom_id res chain seq x y z
N MET A 1 -4.20 -9.94 -15.27
CA MET A 1 -4.81 -10.22 -13.95
C MET A 1 -3.74 -10.04 -12.89
N SER A 2 -4.08 -9.48 -11.73
CA SER A 2 -3.13 -9.29 -10.63
C SER A 2 -3.29 -10.41 -9.59
N GLN A 3 -2.19 -10.92 -9.05
CA GLN A 3 -2.14 -11.93 -8.01
C GLN A 3 -1.80 -11.28 -6.67
N LEU A 4 -2.63 -11.52 -5.64
CA LEU A 4 -2.33 -11.06 -4.28
C LEU A 4 -1.09 -11.80 -3.76
N ARG A 5 -0.11 -11.04 -3.29
CA ARG A 5 1.13 -11.55 -2.70
C ARG A 5 1.20 -11.34 -1.20
N GLU A 6 0.68 -10.20 -0.73
CA GLU A 6 0.69 -9.86 0.68
C GLU A 6 -0.57 -9.06 1.03
N ALA A 7 -1.09 -9.27 2.24
CA ALA A 7 -2.15 -8.45 2.80
C ALA A 7 -1.90 -8.26 4.30
N GLY A 8 -2.10 -7.05 4.79
CA GLY A 8 -1.89 -6.69 6.19
C GLY A 8 -2.82 -5.57 6.62
N TRP A 9 -3.21 -5.57 7.90
CA TRP A 9 -3.90 -4.46 8.52
C TRP A 9 -2.91 -3.56 9.24
N LEU A 10 -3.08 -2.26 9.05
CA LEU A 10 -2.41 -1.24 9.86
C LEU A 10 -3.37 -0.76 10.93
N TYR A 11 -2.87 -0.68 12.16
CA TYR A 11 -3.60 -0.23 13.33
C TYR A 11 -3.01 1.08 13.85
N GLY A 12 -3.84 1.90 14.49
CA GLY A 12 -3.40 3.17 15.03
C GLY A 12 -2.49 3.01 16.24
N PRO A 13 -1.52 3.91 16.44
CA PRO A 13 -0.63 3.84 17.61
C PRO A 13 -1.38 4.11 18.93
N ALA A 14 -2.48 4.87 18.89
CA ALA A 14 -3.29 5.20 20.05
C ALA A 14 -4.28 4.10 20.46
N ASP A 15 -4.71 3.26 19.51
CA ASP A 15 -5.58 2.12 19.76
C ASP A 15 -5.17 0.96 18.84
N PRO A 16 -4.53 -0.10 19.39
CA PRO A 16 -4.06 -1.25 18.61
C PRO A 16 -5.20 -2.08 18.00
N TRP A 17 -6.46 -1.76 18.32
CA TRP A 17 -7.64 -2.42 17.78
C TRP A 17 -8.38 -1.58 16.73
N LEU A 18 -7.96 -0.32 16.51
CA LEU A 18 -8.56 0.54 15.48
C LEU A 18 -7.86 0.31 14.14
N PRO A 19 -8.49 -0.39 13.17
CA PRO A 19 -7.91 -0.58 11.85
C PRO A 19 -7.92 0.75 11.08
N LEU A 20 -6.73 1.23 10.71
CA LEU A 20 -6.57 2.44 9.91
C LEU A 20 -6.62 2.16 8.41
N ALA A 21 -6.01 1.05 7.97
CA ALA A 21 -5.97 0.67 6.58
C ALA A 21 -5.74 -0.82 6.37
N LEU A 22 -6.38 -1.39 5.35
CA LEU A 22 -5.99 -2.65 4.74
C LEU A 22 -5.00 -2.36 3.61
N VAL A 23 -3.79 -2.89 3.76
CA VAL A 23 -2.71 -2.83 2.77
C VAL A 23 -2.68 -4.15 2.00
N ARG A 24 -2.60 -4.07 0.68
CA ARG A 24 -2.50 -5.25 -0.18
C ARG A 24 -1.46 -5.02 -1.27
N LEU A 25 -0.56 -5.97 -1.43
CA LEU A 25 0.46 -6.00 -2.49
C LEU A 25 0.05 -7.05 -3.54
N PHE A 26 0.06 -6.65 -4.81
CA PHE A 26 -0.25 -7.51 -5.94
C PHE A 26 0.88 -7.52 -6.97
N GLU A 27 1.06 -8.66 -7.62
CA GLU A 27 1.89 -8.82 -8.81
C GLU A 27 1.02 -8.91 -10.05
N HIS A 28 1.34 -8.15 -11.11
CA HIS A 28 0.68 -8.29 -12.41
C HIS A 28 1.21 -9.53 -13.15
N ARG A 29 0.31 -10.47 -13.46
CA ARG A 29 0.63 -11.74 -14.15
C ARG A 29 0.58 -11.61 -15.68
N ASP A 30 0.49 -10.40 -16.21
CA ASP A 30 0.46 -10.09 -17.65
C ASP A 30 1.85 -10.08 -18.30
N GLY A 31 2.90 -10.40 -17.54
CA GLY A 31 4.29 -10.39 -18.01
C GLY A 31 4.92 -8.99 -18.00
N SER A 32 4.21 -7.96 -17.55
CA SER A 32 4.75 -6.59 -17.50
C SER A 32 5.75 -6.36 -16.37
N GLY A 33 5.91 -7.33 -15.45
CA GLY A 33 6.73 -7.16 -14.25
C GLY A 33 6.21 -6.13 -13.25
N ARG A 34 4.98 -5.62 -13.45
CA ARG A 34 4.42 -4.54 -12.62
C ARG A 34 3.87 -5.06 -11.31
N TRP A 35 3.94 -4.22 -10.30
CA TRP A 35 3.43 -4.47 -8.96
C TRP A 35 2.47 -3.37 -8.56
N GLU A 36 1.50 -3.71 -7.73
CA GLU A 36 0.44 -2.79 -7.32
C GLU A 36 0.28 -2.84 -5.81
N ILE A 37 0.23 -1.67 -5.16
CA ILE A 37 -0.17 -1.54 -3.76
C ILE A 37 -1.56 -0.93 -3.72
N ARG A 38 -2.49 -1.57 -3.02
CA ARG A 38 -3.81 -1.04 -2.70
C ARG A 38 -3.89 -0.71 -1.21
N LEU A 39 -4.28 0.52 -0.90
CA LEU A 39 -4.63 0.95 0.45
C LEU A 39 -6.11 1.24 0.54
N ASN A 40 -6.77 0.61 1.52
CA ASN A 40 -8.17 0.83 1.81
C ASN A 40 -8.31 1.26 3.25
N SER A 41 -8.61 2.54 3.48
CA SER A 41 -8.99 3.00 4.81
C SER A 41 -10.48 2.73 5.04
N PRO A 42 -10.89 2.14 6.17
CA PRO A 42 -12.31 2.03 6.53
C PRO A 42 -13.00 3.39 6.65
N ALA A 43 -12.24 4.45 6.91
CA ALA A 43 -12.75 5.81 7.05
C ALA A 43 -12.83 6.59 5.73
N ALA A 44 -12.31 6.02 4.62
CA ALA A 44 -12.33 6.66 3.31
C ALA A 44 -13.13 5.83 2.31
N ASP A 45 -13.98 6.49 1.52
CA ASP A 45 -14.78 5.84 0.47
C ASP A 45 -13.94 5.37 -0.73
N VAL A 46 -12.68 5.79 -0.81
CA VAL A 46 -11.81 5.56 -1.97
C VAL A 46 -10.59 4.72 -1.58
N SER A 47 -10.33 3.70 -2.40
CA SER A 47 -9.09 2.92 -2.32
C SER A 47 -7.97 3.66 -3.05
N GLN A 48 -6.84 3.86 -2.40
CA GLN A 48 -5.65 4.37 -3.08
C GLN A 48 -4.92 3.21 -3.75
N VAL A 49 -4.41 3.46 -4.96
CA VAL A 49 -3.70 2.47 -5.76
C VAL A 49 -2.45 3.13 -6.33
N ALA A 50 -1.30 2.49 -6.14
CA ALA A 50 -0.10 2.80 -6.93
C ALA A 50 0.42 1.57 -7.63
N VAL A 51 0.97 1.80 -8.82
CA VAL A 51 1.56 0.80 -9.69
C VAL A 51 3.03 1.13 -9.84
N PHE A 52 3.86 0.10 -9.78
CA PHE A 52 5.32 0.15 -9.85
C PHE A 52 5.80 -0.78 -10.95
N ASP A 53 6.94 -0.47 -11.57
CA ASP A 53 7.50 -1.26 -12.67
C ASP A 53 8.38 -2.43 -12.18
N GLY A 54 8.46 -2.64 -10.86
CA GLY A 54 9.20 -3.76 -10.28
C GLY A 54 8.87 -4.04 -8.82
N GLU A 55 9.17 -5.27 -8.38
CA GLU A 55 8.92 -5.71 -7.01
C GLU A 55 9.66 -4.84 -6.00
N GLU A 56 10.94 -4.55 -6.25
CA GLU A 56 11.78 -3.79 -5.33
C GLU A 56 11.20 -2.41 -5.00
N GLN A 57 10.72 -1.68 -6.01
CA GLN A 57 10.09 -0.38 -5.82
C GLN A 57 8.82 -0.49 -4.97
N ALA A 58 7.97 -1.48 -5.26
CA ALA A 58 6.76 -1.72 -4.48
C ALA A 58 7.10 -2.12 -3.04
N ARG A 59 8.16 -2.92 -2.82
CA ARG A 59 8.62 -3.32 -1.48
C ARG A 59 9.16 -2.13 -0.67
N VAL A 60 9.92 -1.25 -1.30
CA VAL A 60 10.44 -0.03 -0.66
C VAL A 60 9.28 0.88 -0.24
N GLU A 61 8.30 1.09 -1.12
CA GLU A 61 7.13 1.92 -0.78
C GLU A 61 6.26 1.24 0.29
N LEU A 62 6.08 -0.08 0.23
CA LEU A 62 5.36 -0.83 1.27
C LEU A 62 6.03 -0.68 2.64
N ALA A 63 7.37 -0.76 2.69
CA ALA A 63 8.12 -0.54 3.93
C ALA A 63 7.95 0.90 4.47
N ARG A 64 7.91 1.90 3.58
CA ARG A 64 7.60 3.29 3.96
C ARG A 64 6.19 3.42 4.50
N ILE A 65 5.20 2.81 3.84
CA ILE A 65 3.82 2.78 4.34
C ILE A 65 3.77 2.09 5.72
N TYR A 66 4.53 1.03 5.97
CA TYR A 66 4.54 0.45 7.31
C TYR A 66 5.26 1.34 8.35
N ALA A 67 6.28 2.09 7.94
CA ALA A 67 7.02 3.01 8.82
C ALA A 67 6.25 4.32 9.12
N ASP A 68 5.56 4.88 8.12
CA ASP A 68 4.75 6.10 8.20
C ASP A 68 3.43 5.88 8.97
N GLY A 69 3.25 4.69 9.55
CA GLY A 69 2.24 4.23 10.55
C GLY A 69 1.62 5.26 11.45
N GLU A 70 2.41 6.29 11.73
CA GLU A 70 2.34 7.04 12.96
C GLU A 70 2.07 8.53 12.74
N GLN A 71 2.40 9.11 11.58
CA GLN A 71 2.69 10.55 11.60
C GLN A 71 1.49 11.51 11.51
N ASP A 72 0.42 11.25 10.74
CA ASP A 72 -0.66 12.27 10.61
C ASP A 72 -2.02 11.76 10.10
N GLY A 73 -2.33 10.45 10.24
CA GLY A 73 -3.64 9.90 9.85
C GLY A 73 -4.01 10.03 8.36
N THR A 74 -3.13 10.59 7.53
CA THR A 74 -3.34 10.85 6.10
C THR A 74 -2.32 10.07 5.30
N TRP A 75 -2.58 8.77 5.16
CA TRP A 75 -1.84 7.89 4.27
C TRP A 75 -1.93 8.38 2.84
N ARG A 76 -0.78 8.54 2.17
CA ARG A 76 -0.74 8.89 0.74
C ARG A 76 0.25 7.98 0.05
N VAL A 77 -0.24 7.13 -0.83
CA VAL A 77 0.65 6.42 -1.76
C VAL A 77 1.17 7.46 -2.75
N ARG A 78 2.46 7.80 -2.66
CA ARG A 78 3.06 8.71 -3.63
C ARG A 78 3.37 7.88 -4.87
N GLN A 79 2.92 8.33 -6.04
CA GLN A 79 3.53 7.82 -7.25
C GLN A 79 5.01 8.18 -7.20
N PRO A 80 5.93 7.24 -7.48
CA PRO A 80 7.33 7.61 -7.62
C PRO A 80 7.40 8.71 -8.68
N ASP A 81 8.09 9.80 -8.37
CA ASP A 81 8.37 10.84 -9.37
C ASP A 81 8.89 10.14 -10.63
N ALA A 82 8.24 10.39 -11.76
CA ALA A 82 8.70 9.88 -13.04
C ALA A 82 10.15 10.36 -13.22
N TYR A 83 11.06 9.41 -13.31
CA TYR A 83 12.51 9.63 -13.38
C TYR A 83 12.89 10.48 -14.60
#